data_AF-Q23Q92-F1
#
_entry.id   AF-Q23Q92-F1
#
_cell.length_a   1.000
_cell.length_b   1.000
_cell.length_c   1.000
_cell.angle_alpha   90.00
_cell.angle_beta   90.00
_cell.angle_gamma   90.00
#
_symmetry.space_group_name_H-M   'P 1'
#
loop_
_entity.id
_entity.type
_entity.pdbx_description
1 polymer ?
#
loop_
_entity_poly.entity_id
_entity_poly.type
_entity_poly.pdbx_seq_one_letter_code
_entity_poly.pdbx_strand_id
1 'polypeptide(L)'
;MKIQQTIILISILSLLSLAAVITLTKTSQDVLQTEEVPCFNLNYRPGRGDVVQAQNTCSKSKYFTFIIYNDECSTLSKTSCLRQDEQQPIYWLF
;
A
#
# COMPACT_ATOMS: atom_id res chain seq x y z
N MET A 1 37.26 -31.72 27.66
CA MET A 1 36.39 -30.63 28.13
C MET A 1 36.34 -29.40 27.22
N LYS A 2 37.40 -29.03 26.48
CA LYS A 2 37.39 -27.84 25.61
C LYS A 2 36.42 -27.92 24.42
N ILE A 3 36.31 -29.09 23.78
CA ILE A 3 35.51 -29.29 22.55
C ILE A 3 34.00 -29.20 22.81
N GLN A 4 33.51 -29.74 23.94
CA GLN A 4 32.08 -29.68 24.28
C GLN A 4 31.61 -28.24 24.53
N GLN A 5 32.44 -27.41 25.16
CA GLN A 5 32.11 -25.99 25.34
C GLN A 5 32.06 -25.23 24.01
N THR A 6 32.94 -25.56 23.06
CA THR A 6 32.95 -24.96 21.72
C THR A 6 31.69 -25.31 20.93
N ILE A 7 31.22 -26.56 21.00
CA ILE A 7 30.00 -27.00 20.30
C ILE A 7 28.76 -26.27 20.84
N ILE A 8 28.66 -26.12 22.16
CA ILE A 8 27.56 -25.38 22.79
C ILE A 8 27.57 -23.91 22.34
N LEU A 9 28.75 -23.28 22.30
CA LEU A 9 28.88 -21.88 21.90
C LEU A 9 28.43 -21.65 20.44
N ILE A 10 28.86 -22.51 19.52
CA ILE A 10 28.48 -22.43 18.10
C ILE A 10 26.97 -22.61 17.94
N SER A 11 26.38 -23.55 18.67
CA SER A 11 24.94 -23.81 18.65
C SER A 11 24.15 -22.58 19.11
N ILE A 12 24.56 -21.94 20.20
CA ILE A 12 23.94 -20.71 20.71
C ILE A 12 24.09 -19.56 19.71
N LEU A 13 25.26 -19.38 19.09
CA LEU A 13 25.45 -18.34 18.07
C LEU A 13 24.55 -18.55 16.85
N SER A 14 24.37 -19.80 16.41
CA SER A 14 23.48 -20.12 15.28
C SER A 14 21.99 -19.90 15.60
N LEU A 15 21.58 -20.15 16.84
CA LEU A 15 20.22 -19.86 17.31
C LEU A 15 19.96 -18.36 17.39
N LEU A 16 20.93 -17.58 17.87
CA LEU A 16 20.84 -16.12 17.96
C LEU A 16 20.78 -15.47 16.57
N SER A 17 21.57 -15.94 15.60
CA SER A 17 21.53 -15.42 14.24
C SER A 17 20.19 -15.72 13.55
N LEU A 18 19.64 -16.92 13.75
CA LEU A 18 18.33 -17.27 13.21
C LEU A 18 17.20 -16.40 13.80
N ALA A 19 17.21 -16.19 15.12
CA ALA A 19 16.24 -15.31 15.79
C ALA A 19 16.33 -13.86 15.31
N ALA A 20 17.55 -13.36 15.06
CA ALA A 20 17.75 -12.03 14.50
C ALA A 20 17.17 -11.93 13.09
N VAL A 21 17.43 -12.89 12.20
CA VAL A 21 16.89 -12.91 10.83
C VAL A 21 15.36 -12.97 10.83
N ILE A 22 14.75 -13.79 11.69
CA ILE A 22 13.28 -13.88 11.83
C ILE A 22 12.70 -12.54 12.33
N THR A 23 13.36 -11.90 13.30
CA THR A 23 12.92 -10.61 13.84
C THR A 23 13.02 -9.50 12.79
N LEU A 24 14.11 -9.46 12.03
CA LEU A 24 14.34 -8.51 10.93
C LEU A 24 13.36 -8.71 9.77
N THR A 25 13.08 -9.95 9.38
CA THR A 25 12.09 -10.23 8.33
C THR A 25 10.67 -9.86 8.76
N LYS A 26 10.30 -10.15 10.01
CA LYS A 26 9.00 -9.74 10.56
C LYS A 26 8.85 -8.22 10.67
N THR A 27 9.88 -7.52 11.16
CA THR A 27 9.86 -6.05 11.18
C THR A 27 9.83 -5.45 9.78
N SER A 28 10.51 -6.05 8.79
CA SER A 28 10.43 -5.56 7.40
C SER A 28 9.04 -5.72 6.76
N GLN A 29 8.26 -6.72 7.20
CA GLN A 29 6.88 -6.89 6.72
C GLN A 29 5.89 -5.96 7.42
N ASP A 30 6.05 -5.72 8.73
CA ASP A 30 5.18 -4.79 9.48
C ASP A 30 5.48 -3.31 9.16
N VAL A 31 6.71 -2.96 8.78
CA VAL A 31 7.12 -1.56 8.51
C VAL A 31 6.77 -1.10 7.08
N LEU A 32 6.45 -2.02 6.16
CA LEU A 32 6.00 -1.67 4.81
C LEU A 32 4.47 -1.39 4.72
N GLN A 33 3.73 -1.43 5.83
CA GLN A 33 2.29 -1.11 5.86
C GLN A 33 1.95 0.17 6.64
N THR A 34 2.91 1.05 6.86
CA THR A 34 2.69 2.36 7.50
C THR A 34 2.89 3.54 6.56
N GLU A 35 2.51 3.39 5.31
CA GLU A 35 2.11 4.57 4.53
C GLU A 35 0.59 4.69 4.66
N GLU A 36 0.09 5.88 4.95
CA GLU A 36 -1.31 6.24 4.71
C GLU A 36 -1.59 5.97 3.23
N VAL A 37 -1.92 4.73 2.88
CA VAL A 37 -2.43 4.42 1.56
C VAL A 37 -3.75 5.17 1.50
N PRO A 38 -3.88 6.22 0.67
CA PRO A 38 -5.15 6.91 0.56
C PRO A 38 -6.18 5.84 0.23
N CYS A 39 -7.25 5.78 0.99
CA CYS A 39 -8.28 4.74 0.87
C CYS A 39 -9.17 4.97 -0.37
N PHE A 40 -8.50 5.20 -1.48
CA PHE A 40 -8.98 5.66 -2.75
C PHE A 40 -8.24 4.87 -3.81
N ASN A 41 -8.96 3.98 -4.48
CA ASN A 41 -8.43 3.20 -5.56
C ASN A 41 -8.88 3.79 -6.90
N LEU A 42 -7.93 3.95 -7.83
CA LEU A 42 -8.18 4.36 -9.19
C LEU A 42 -8.03 3.14 -10.09
N ASN A 43 -9.15 2.56 -10.51
CA ASN A 43 -9.15 1.44 -11.43
C ASN A 43 -9.40 1.94 -12.85
N TYR A 44 -8.38 1.84 -13.70
CA TYR A 44 -8.54 2.06 -15.13
C TYR A 44 -9.27 0.86 -15.73
N ARG A 45 -10.44 1.09 -16.34
CA ARG A 45 -11.16 0.06 -17.10
C ARG A 45 -11.08 0.38 -18.59
N PRO A 46 -10.25 -0.32 -19.37
CA PRO A 46 -10.27 -0.16 -20.82
C PRO A 46 -11.64 -0.59 -21.37
N GLY A 47 -12.31 0.31 -22.10
CA GLY A 47 -13.66 0.15 -22.65
C GLY A 47 -13.99 1.21 -23.72
N ARG A 48 -15.26 1.34 -24.14
CA ARG A 48 -15.67 2.45 -25.04
C ARG A 48 -15.62 3.77 -24.26
N GLY A 49 -14.50 4.47 -24.41
CA GLY A 49 -14.15 5.65 -23.62
C GLY A 49 -13.20 5.26 -22.50
N ASP A 50 -12.03 5.87 -22.48
CA ASP A 50 -11.07 5.73 -21.40
C ASP A 50 -11.67 6.33 -20.12
N VAL A 51 -12.25 5.49 -19.27
CA VAL A 51 -12.86 5.90 -18.00
C VAL A 51 -12.03 5.35 -16.86
N VAL A 52 -11.55 6.24 -16.00
CA VAL A 52 -11.00 5.86 -14.70
C VAL A 52 -12.13 5.85 -13.68
N GLN A 53 -12.23 4.77 -12.92
CA GLN A 53 -13.18 4.65 -11.83
C GLN A 53 -12.49 4.89 -10.49
N ALA A 54 -13.00 5.88 -9.78
CA ALA A 54 -12.69 6.13 -8.38
C ALA A 54 -13.47 5.17 -7.49
N GLN A 55 -12.80 4.50 -6.57
CA GLN A 55 -13.42 3.64 -5.56
C GLN A 55 -12.95 4.02 -4.16
N ASN A 56 -13.88 4.17 -3.23
CA ASN A 56 -13.56 4.34 -1.81
C ASN A 56 -13.32 2.98 -1.15
N THR A 57 -12.11 2.75 -0.63
CA THR A 57 -11.76 1.53 0.12
C THR A 57 -11.76 1.75 1.64
N CYS A 58 -12.08 2.96 2.12
CA CYS A 58 -12.26 3.22 3.54
C CYS A 58 -13.56 2.58 4.04
N SER A 59 -13.56 2.17 5.31
CA SER A 59 -14.75 1.69 6.03
C SER A 59 -15.81 2.76 6.31
N LYS A 60 -15.58 4.00 5.88
CA LYS A 60 -16.46 5.16 6.08
C LYS A 60 -16.61 5.92 4.77
N SER A 61 -17.77 6.57 4.61
CA SER A 61 -17.98 7.45 3.47
C SER A 61 -17.04 8.65 3.51
N LYS A 62 -16.45 8.98 2.37
CA LYS A 62 -15.50 10.10 2.24
C LYS A 62 -15.63 10.78 0.87
N TYR A 63 -15.31 12.06 0.84
CA TYR A 63 -15.01 12.78 -0.39
C TYR A 63 -13.51 12.73 -0.66
N PHE A 64 -13.15 12.66 -1.95
CA PHE A 64 -11.77 12.63 -2.41
C PHE A 64 -11.54 13.77 -3.39
N THR A 65 -10.47 14.51 -3.17
CA THR A 65 -9.96 15.53 -4.09
C THR A 65 -8.79 14.93 -4.86
N PHE A 66 -8.76 15.12 -6.17
CA PHE A 66 -7.73 14.56 -7.04
C PHE A 66 -7.30 15.59 -8.09
N ILE A 67 -6.06 15.46 -8.55
CA ILE A 67 -5.48 16.29 -9.61
C ILE A 67 -5.10 15.38 -10.77
N ILE A 68 -5.55 15.72 -11.97
CA ILE A 68 -5.17 15.05 -13.20
C ILE A 68 -4.19 15.96 -13.93
N TYR A 69 -3.00 15.45 -14.24
CA TYR A 69 -1.97 16.16 -15.01
C TYR A 69 -2.01 15.68 -16.46
N ASN A 70 -1.82 16.60 -17.41
CA ASN A 70 -1.48 16.29 -18.80
C ASN A 70 -0.24 17.10 -19.20
N ASP A 71 0.16 17.03 -20.47
CA ASP A 71 1.37 17.69 -20.97
C ASP A 71 1.31 19.23 -20.94
N GLU A 72 0.11 19.82 -20.85
CA GLU A 72 -0.11 21.27 -20.95
C GLU A 72 -0.60 21.92 -19.65
N CYS A 73 -1.32 21.19 -18.80
CA CYS A 73 -2.06 21.72 -17.67
C CYS A 73 -2.35 20.67 -16.58
N SER A 74 -3.02 21.11 -15.52
CA SER A 74 -3.59 20.22 -14.50
C SER A 74 -5.02 20.59 -14.20
N THR A 75 -5.87 19.59 -14.01
CA THR A 75 -7.26 19.76 -13.62
C THR A 75 -7.46 19.23 -12.20
N LEU A 76 -7.90 20.12 -11.30
CA LEU A 76 -8.34 19.75 -9.96
C LEU A 76 -9.83 19.38 -9.98
N SER A 77 -10.17 18.22 -9.43
CA SER A 77 -11.56 17.78 -9.30
C SER A 77 -11.80 17.03 -7.99
N LYS A 78 -13.07 16.73 -7.72
CA LYS A 78 -13.52 16.07 -6.49
C LYS A 78 -14.62 15.07 -6.78
N THR A 79 -14.62 13.99 -6.02
CA THR A 79 -15.72 13.01 -6.00
C THR A 79 -16.87 13.52 -5.13
N SER A 80 -18.04 12.91 -5.30
CA SER A 80 -19.10 12.99 -4.29
C SER A 80 -18.67 12.22 -3.03
N CYS A 81 -19.48 12.26 -1.96
CA CYS A 81 -19.18 11.45 -0.79
C CYS A 81 -19.46 9.97 -1.09
N LEU A 82 -18.41 9.23 -1.43
CA LEU A 82 -18.49 7.82 -1.82
C LEU A 82 -18.63 6.95 -0.58
N ARG A 83 -19.61 6.04 -0.55
CA ARG A 83 -19.68 4.95 0.43
C ARG A 83 -18.57 3.94 0.21
N GLN A 84 -18.33 3.06 1.19
CA GLN A 84 -17.37 1.97 1.02
C GLN A 84 -17.71 1.14 -0.24
N ASP A 85 -16.70 0.89 -1.06
CA ASP A 85 -16.73 0.18 -2.33
C ASP A 85 -17.58 0.81 -3.43
N GLU A 86 -18.11 2.02 -3.21
CA GLU A 86 -18.84 2.77 -4.23
C GLU A 86 -17.87 3.25 -5.32
N GLN A 87 -18.28 3.05 -6.58
CA GLN A 87 -17.50 3.43 -7.76
C GLN A 87 -18.12 4.65 -8.42
N GLN A 88 -17.30 5.67 -8.66
CA GLN A 88 -17.69 6.85 -9.43
C GLN A 88 -16.78 6.99 -10.66
N PRO A 89 -17.34 7.13 -11.87
CA PRO A 89 -16.53 7.46 -13.03
C PRO A 89 -15.97 8.87 -12.90
N ILE A 90 -14.68 9.02 -13.17
CA ILE A 90 -14.03 10.31 -13.33
C ILE A 90 -14.01 10.61 -14.83
N TYR A 91 -14.75 11.65 -15.22
CA TYR A 91 -14.68 12.20 -16.56
C TYR A 91 -13.71 13.37 -16.57
N TRP A 92 -12.72 13.31 -17.45
CA TRP A 92 -11.89 14.46 -17.81
C TRP A 92 -12.34 14.96 -19.18
N LEU A 93 -12.58 16.27 -19.26
CA LEU A 93 -12.72 16.95 -20.54
C LEU A 93 -11.33 17.54 -20.83
N PHE A 94 -10.65 17.04 -21.85
CA PHE A 94 -9.53 17.73 -22.49
C PHE A 94 -10.06 18.54 -23.66
#